data_AF-A0A922J5I9-F1
#
_entry.id   AF-A0A922J5I9-F1
#
_cell.length_a   1.000
_cell.length_b   1.000
_cell.length_c   1.000
_cell.angle_alpha   90.00
_cell.angle_beta   90.00
_cell.angle_gamma   90.00
#
_symmetry.space_group_name_H-M   'P 1'
#
loop_
_entity.id
_entity.type
_entity.pdbx_description
1 polymer ?
#
loop_
_entity_poly.entity_id
_entity_poly.type
_entity_poly.pdbx_seq_one_letter_code
_entity_poly.pdbx_strand_id
1 'polypeptide(L)'
;MSGLEDGAGLSHQEFQRWQNGGGQFHKSACIDPTALIETGAIVHPKSVVGAYVHIGSGTVIGPSVTIGQLTKIGYNVALSNCSIGDSCVIHNGVCIGQDGFGFLVDEKGDIVKKPQLLDARVGNHVEIGANTCIDRGSWRDTVIGDHSKIDNLVQVGHNVVVGKSCMLCGQVGIAGSVTIGDYVTFGGRVAVRDHVSIVSKVRLAATSCVTKDIKEPGDYGGFPAVPIHEWRRQVASQSWASKKN
;
A
#
# COMPACT_ATOMS: atom_id res chain seq x y z
N MET A 1 -39.44 -23.67 14.37
CA MET A 1 -39.80 -22.51 13.51
C MET A 1 -38.50 -21.84 13.14
N SER A 2 -37.98 -22.21 11.97
CA SER A 2 -36.75 -21.72 11.37
C SER A 2 -37.02 -20.42 10.63
N GLY A 3 -36.21 -19.40 10.88
CA GLY A 3 -36.33 -18.12 10.19
C GLY A 3 -35.19 -17.20 10.57
N LEU A 4 -33.99 -17.53 10.11
CA LEU A 4 -32.87 -16.61 10.07
C LEU A 4 -32.10 -16.85 8.77
N GLU A 5 -31.82 -15.71 8.13
CA GLU A 5 -30.78 -15.43 7.12
C GLU A 5 -31.17 -15.62 5.64
N ASP A 6 -31.70 -14.52 5.11
CA ASP A 6 -31.65 -14.13 3.71
C ASP A 6 -30.20 -14.19 3.19
N GLY A 7 -29.87 -15.30 2.55
CA GLY A 7 -28.76 -15.37 1.60
C GLY A 7 -29.11 -14.53 0.38
N ALA A 8 -28.84 -13.22 0.45
CA ALA A 8 -28.85 -12.35 -0.72
C ALA A 8 -27.71 -12.77 -1.65
N GLY A 9 -27.99 -13.76 -2.50
CA GLY A 9 -27.14 -14.11 -3.62
C GLY A 9 -26.88 -12.85 -4.44
N LEU A 10 -25.61 -12.49 -4.59
CA LEU A 10 -25.18 -11.51 -5.58
C LEU A 10 -25.64 -12.02 -6.94
N SER A 11 -26.80 -11.55 -7.39
CA SER A 11 -27.35 -12.01 -8.65
C SER A 11 -26.36 -11.60 -9.74
N HIS A 12 -25.86 -12.57 -10.52
CA HIS A 12 -25.02 -12.32 -11.69
C HIS A 12 -25.72 -11.45 -12.77
N GLN A 13 -26.96 -11.01 -12.53
CA GLN A 13 -27.81 -10.26 -13.45
C GLN A 13 -27.56 -8.74 -13.47
N GLU A 14 -26.62 -8.21 -12.67
CA GLU A 14 -26.43 -6.76 -12.54
C GLU A 14 -25.11 -6.21 -13.13
N PHE A 15 -24.25 -7.08 -13.66
CA PHE A 15 -23.03 -6.67 -14.38
C PHE A 15 -23.30 -6.46 -15.87
N GLN A 16 -22.76 -5.35 -16.40
CA GLN A 16 -22.91 -4.95 -17.79
C GLN A 16 -21.53 -4.73 -18.41
N ARG A 17 -21.47 -4.78 -19.75
CA ARG A 17 -20.26 -4.48 -20.50
C ARG A 17 -20.09 -2.96 -20.63
N TRP A 18 -18.91 -2.47 -20.27
CA TRP A 18 -18.50 -1.09 -20.49
C TRP A 18 -18.10 -0.89 -21.96
N GLN A 19 -18.64 0.14 -22.61
CA GLN A 19 -18.44 0.35 -24.05
C GLN A 19 -16.99 0.73 -24.40
N ASN A 20 -16.37 1.58 -23.57
CA ASN A 20 -15.00 2.05 -23.79
C ASN A 20 -13.97 1.06 -23.20
N GLY A 21 -13.56 0.05 -23.97
CA GLY A 21 -12.53 -0.95 -23.60
C GLY A 21 -13.07 -2.36 -23.34
N GLY A 22 -14.38 -2.53 -23.15
CA GLY A 22 -15.02 -3.84 -23.11
C GLY A 22 -14.99 -4.58 -21.77
N GLY A 23 -14.53 -3.95 -20.68
CA GLY A 23 -14.61 -4.51 -19.32
C GLY A 23 -16.03 -4.65 -18.78
N GLN A 24 -16.16 -5.11 -17.53
CA GLN A 24 -17.44 -5.30 -16.86
C GLN A 24 -17.61 -4.34 -15.69
N PHE A 25 -18.83 -3.87 -15.46
CA PHE A 25 -19.16 -3.03 -14.31
C PHE A 25 -20.53 -3.37 -13.73
N HIS A 26 -20.69 -3.15 -12.45
CA HIS A 26 -21.99 -3.26 -11.79
C HIS A 26 -22.84 -2.01 -12.03
N LYS A 27 -24.16 -2.17 -12.26
CA LYS A 27 -25.08 -1.04 -12.55
C LYS A 27 -25.10 0.09 -11.49
N SER A 28 -24.67 -0.20 -10.27
CA SER A 28 -24.60 0.79 -9.17
C SER A 28 -23.22 1.45 -9.01
N ALA A 29 -22.24 1.09 -9.84
CA ALA A 29 -20.99 1.83 -9.92
C ALA A 29 -21.21 3.17 -10.62
N CYS A 30 -20.56 4.22 -10.13
CA CYS A 30 -20.55 5.54 -10.75
C CYS A 30 -19.25 5.68 -11.54
N ILE A 31 -19.33 5.59 -12.86
CA ILE A 31 -18.17 5.61 -13.74
C ILE A 31 -18.33 6.77 -14.70
N ASP A 32 -17.32 7.65 -14.75
CA ASP A 32 -17.30 8.73 -15.72
C ASP A 32 -17.25 8.17 -17.17
N PRO A 33 -18.04 8.70 -18.12
CA PRO A 33 -18.08 8.19 -19.50
C PRO A 33 -16.73 8.19 -20.23
N THR A 34 -15.77 9.02 -19.80
CA THR A 34 -14.43 9.10 -20.39
C THR A 34 -13.48 8.02 -19.88
N ALA A 35 -13.85 7.25 -18.86
CA ALA A 35 -13.04 6.16 -18.33
C ALA A 35 -12.87 5.02 -19.35
N LEU A 36 -11.64 4.49 -19.44
CA LEU A 36 -11.28 3.32 -20.23
C LEU A 36 -11.19 2.10 -19.30
N ILE A 37 -12.05 1.10 -19.52
CA ILE A 37 -12.07 -0.14 -18.74
C ILE A 37 -11.81 -1.29 -19.71
N GLU A 38 -10.60 -1.83 -19.67
CA GLU A 38 -10.16 -2.88 -20.59
C GLU A 38 -10.89 -4.20 -20.37
N THR A 39 -10.85 -5.05 -21.40
CA THR A 39 -11.47 -6.37 -21.37
C THR A 39 -10.91 -7.21 -20.24
N GLY A 40 -11.81 -7.87 -19.49
CA GLY A 40 -11.46 -8.67 -18.32
C GLY A 40 -11.29 -7.88 -17.02
N ALA A 41 -11.29 -6.54 -17.05
CA ALA A 41 -11.38 -5.75 -15.83
C ALA A 41 -12.83 -5.73 -15.30
N ILE A 42 -12.99 -5.70 -13.98
CA ILE A 42 -14.29 -5.75 -13.30
C ILE A 42 -14.41 -4.61 -12.29
N VAL A 43 -15.51 -3.86 -12.36
CA VAL A 43 -15.83 -2.77 -11.44
C VAL A 43 -17.06 -3.11 -10.59
N HIS A 44 -16.87 -3.30 -9.29
CA HIS A 44 -17.90 -3.76 -8.35
C HIS A 44 -18.86 -2.66 -7.88
N PRO A 45 -19.99 -3.03 -7.22
CA PRO A 45 -21.03 -2.10 -6.77
C PRO A 45 -20.51 -0.89 -6.00
N LYS A 46 -21.18 0.26 -6.16
CA LYS A 46 -20.96 1.51 -5.41
C LYS A 46 -19.56 2.11 -5.53
N SER A 47 -18.68 1.54 -6.37
CA SER A 47 -17.39 2.14 -6.68
C SER A 47 -17.58 3.43 -7.48
N VAL A 48 -16.59 4.32 -7.38
CA VAL A 48 -16.57 5.60 -8.08
C VAL A 48 -15.29 5.67 -8.91
N VAL A 49 -15.43 5.88 -10.21
CA VAL A 49 -14.31 5.98 -11.16
C VAL A 49 -14.37 7.34 -11.86
N GLY A 50 -13.37 8.18 -11.60
CA GLY A 50 -13.28 9.52 -12.14
C GLY A 50 -12.98 9.61 -13.64
N ALA A 51 -12.98 10.84 -14.16
CA ALA A 51 -12.74 11.11 -15.57
C ALA A 51 -11.34 10.68 -16.02
N TYR A 52 -11.23 10.18 -17.25
CA TYR A 52 -10.00 9.75 -17.91
C TYR A 52 -9.18 8.71 -17.13
N VAL A 53 -9.83 7.97 -16.23
CA VAL A 53 -9.20 6.82 -15.56
C VAL A 53 -9.03 5.69 -16.57
N HIS A 54 -7.88 5.01 -16.50
CA HIS A 54 -7.60 3.81 -17.28
C HIS A 54 -7.43 2.61 -16.35
N ILE A 55 -8.25 1.59 -16.55
CA ILE A 55 -8.20 0.32 -15.81
C ILE A 55 -7.77 -0.78 -16.78
N GLY A 56 -6.59 -1.35 -16.54
CA GLY A 56 -6.02 -2.42 -17.36
C GLY A 56 -6.71 -3.77 -17.18
N SER A 57 -6.56 -4.66 -18.18
CA SER A 57 -7.10 -6.02 -18.18
C SER A 57 -6.83 -6.81 -16.90
N GLY A 58 -7.84 -7.57 -16.47
CA GLY A 58 -7.78 -8.44 -15.29
C GLY A 58 -7.82 -7.71 -13.94
N THR A 59 -7.83 -6.38 -13.94
CA THR A 59 -7.93 -5.59 -12.71
C THR A 59 -9.33 -5.66 -12.10
N VAL A 60 -9.39 -5.80 -10.78
CA VAL A 60 -10.63 -5.84 -10.00
C VAL A 60 -10.69 -4.61 -9.10
N ILE A 61 -11.71 -3.79 -9.33
CA ILE A 61 -12.08 -2.66 -8.47
C ILE A 61 -13.19 -3.14 -7.55
N GLY A 62 -12.88 -3.32 -6.27
CA GLY A 62 -13.79 -3.82 -5.25
C GLY A 62 -14.94 -2.85 -4.91
N PRO A 63 -15.93 -3.31 -4.12
CA PRO A 63 -17.08 -2.49 -3.75
C PRO A 63 -16.67 -1.20 -3.05
N SER A 64 -17.36 -0.10 -3.34
CA SER A 64 -17.14 1.21 -2.72
C SER A 64 -15.72 1.80 -2.87
N VAL A 65 -14.85 1.21 -3.70
CA VAL A 65 -13.54 1.80 -4.01
C VAL A 65 -13.72 3.08 -4.81
N THR A 66 -12.97 4.12 -4.45
CA THR A 66 -12.97 5.41 -5.16
C THR A 66 -11.64 5.62 -5.87
N ILE A 67 -11.68 5.98 -7.16
CA ILE A 67 -10.51 6.28 -7.98
C ILE A 67 -10.66 7.69 -8.56
N GLY A 68 -9.69 8.55 -8.25
CA GLY A 68 -9.58 9.91 -8.75
C GLY A 68 -9.28 9.97 -10.25
N GLN A 69 -9.54 11.13 -10.85
CA GLN A 69 -9.40 11.36 -12.28
C GLN A 69 -7.95 11.22 -12.76
N LEU A 70 -7.76 10.95 -14.05
CA LEU A 70 -6.44 10.84 -14.72
C LEU A 70 -5.53 9.74 -14.13
N THR A 71 -6.06 8.86 -13.27
CA THR A 71 -5.32 7.75 -12.68
C THR A 71 -5.24 6.57 -13.64
N LYS A 72 -4.05 5.97 -13.73
CA LYS A 72 -3.77 4.79 -14.56
C LYS A 72 -3.54 3.59 -13.67
N ILE A 73 -4.26 2.52 -13.92
CA ILE A 73 -4.18 1.25 -13.20
C ILE A 73 -3.81 0.17 -14.21
N GLY A 74 -2.72 -0.53 -13.94
CA GLY A 74 -2.18 -1.59 -14.78
C GLY A 74 -3.02 -2.86 -14.77
N TYR A 75 -2.39 -3.96 -15.15
CA TYR A 75 -3.01 -5.27 -15.29
C TYR A 75 -3.04 -6.03 -13.96
N ASN A 76 -4.08 -6.84 -13.77
CA ASN A 76 -4.23 -7.76 -12.63
C ASN A 76 -4.04 -7.07 -11.27
N VAL A 77 -4.48 -5.81 -11.14
CA VAL A 77 -4.46 -5.07 -9.87
C VAL A 77 -5.71 -5.44 -9.06
N ALA A 78 -5.57 -5.59 -7.74
CA ALA A 78 -6.69 -5.86 -6.84
C ALA A 78 -6.86 -4.70 -5.83
N LEU A 79 -7.94 -3.95 -5.98
CA LEU A 79 -8.27 -2.83 -5.11
C LEU A 79 -9.50 -3.17 -4.27
N SER A 80 -9.41 -3.04 -2.94
CA SER A 80 -10.53 -3.24 -2.02
C SER A 80 -10.40 -2.28 -0.85
N ASN A 81 -11.51 -1.82 -0.25
CA ASN A 81 -11.49 -0.99 0.96
C ASN A 81 -10.48 0.18 0.87
N CYS A 82 -10.50 0.90 -0.24
CA CYS A 82 -9.50 1.92 -0.51
C CYS A 82 -10.03 3.10 -1.32
N SER A 83 -9.30 4.21 -1.21
CA SER A 83 -9.44 5.37 -2.07
C SER A 83 -8.10 5.71 -2.70
N ILE A 84 -8.12 6.06 -3.99
CA ILE A 84 -6.96 6.49 -4.76
C ILE A 84 -7.24 7.88 -5.30
N GLY A 85 -6.31 8.80 -5.06
CA GLY A 85 -6.40 10.17 -5.55
C GLY A 85 -6.21 10.31 -7.06
N ASP A 86 -6.06 11.56 -7.49
CA ASP A 86 -5.94 11.94 -8.88
C ASP A 86 -4.54 11.70 -9.43
N SER A 87 -4.45 11.47 -10.73
CA SER A 87 -3.19 11.40 -11.49
C SER A 87 -2.18 10.40 -10.94
N CYS A 88 -2.67 9.29 -10.39
CA CYS A 88 -1.82 8.22 -9.87
C CYS A 88 -1.44 7.22 -10.96
N VAL A 89 -0.36 6.48 -10.72
CA VAL A 89 0.06 5.35 -11.57
C VAL A 89 0.20 4.11 -10.69
N ILE A 90 -0.62 3.10 -10.93
CA ILE A 90 -0.61 1.82 -10.22
C ILE A 90 -0.15 0.75 -11.19
N HIS A 91 1.04 0.21 -10.97
CA HIS A 91 1.63 -0.81 -11.84
C HIS A 91 0.99 -2.19 -11.62
N ASN A 92 1.38 -3.15 -12.47
CA ASN A 92 0.74 -4.46 -12.56
C ASN A 92 0.85 -5.26 -11.25
N GLY A 93 -0.20 -6.03 -10.94
CA GLY A 93 -0.20 -6.97 -9.80
C GLY A 93 -0.22 -6.30 -8.41
N VAL A 94 -0.41 -4.98 -8.34
CA VAL A 94 -0.53 -4.27 -7.06
C VAL A 94 -1.81 -4.70 -6.32
N CYS A 95 -1.71 -4.85 -5.00
CA CYS A 95 -2.82 -5.15 -4.11
C CYS A 95 -2.96 -4.04 -3.06
N ILE A 96 -4.12 -3.38 -2.99
CA ILE A 96 -4.38 -2.30 -2.02
C ILE A 96 -5.65 -2.60 -1.24
N GLY A 97 -5.55 -2.39 0.08
CA GLY A 97 -6.61 -2.48 1.06
C GLY A 97 -7.07 -3.90 1.40
N GLN A 98 -6.14 -4.85 1.27
CA GLN A 98 -6.27 -6.18 1.86
C GLN A 98 -6.15 -6.13 3.39
N ASP A 99 -6.60 -7.18 4.07
CA ASP A 99 -6.40 -7.31 5.51
C ASP A 99 -4.90 -7.36 5.84
N GLY A 100 -4.48 -6.50 6.76
CA GLY A 100 -3.15 -6.64 7.35
C GLY A 100 -3.00 -7.86 8.23
N PHE A 101 -1.74 -8.16 8.57
CA PHE A 101 -1.35 -9.32 9.38
C PHE A 101 -1.66 -9.15 10.88
N GLY A 102 -2.95 -9.01 11.23
CA GLY A 102 -3.43 -8.88 12.59
C GLY A 102 -3.93 -10.21 13.14
N PHE A 103 -3.09 -10.93 13.90
CA PHE A 103 -3.47 -12.14 14.62
C PHE A 103 -3.06 -12.03 16.09
N LEU A 104 -3.85 -12.64 16.96
CA LEU A 104 -3.58 -12.74 18.39
C LEU A 104 -3.73 -14.20 18.84
N VAL A 105 -2.97 -14.58 19.85
CA VAL A 105 -3.12 -15.87 20.51
C VAL A 105 -4.07 -15.66 21.68
N ASP A 106 -5.18 -16.38 21.71
CA ASP A 106 -6.15 -16.29 22.81
C ASP A 106 -5.68 -17.07 24.05
N GLU A 107 -6.48 -17.07 25.12
CA GLU A 107 -6.17 -17.76 26.38
C GLU A 107 -6.01 -19.28 26.23
N LYS A 108 -6.55 -19.87 25.14
CA LYS A 108 -6.48 -21.31 24.85
C LYS A 108 -5.30 -21.66 23.96
N GLY A 109 -4.59 -20.67 23.42
CA GLY A 109 -3.50 -20.86 22.47
C GLY A 109 -3.95 -20.81 21.00
N ASP A 110 -5.22 -20.50 20.71
CA ASP A 110 -5.73 -20.44 19.35
C ASP A 110 -5.33 -19.13 18.66
N ILE A 111 -4.98 -19.23 17.37
CA ILE A 111 -4.65 -18.05 16.54
C ILE A 111 -5.95 -17.44 16.02
N VAL A 112 -6.33 -16.29 16.58
CA VAL A 112 -7.56 -15.57 16.25
C VAL A 112 -7.25 -14.34 15.40
N LYS A 113 -8.05 -14.13 14.35
CA LYS A 113 -7.93 -12.96 13.48
C LYS A 113 -8.42 -11.69 14.17
N LYS A 114 -7.61 -10.64 14.15
CA LYS A 114 -8.01 -9.29 14.55
C LYS A 114 -8.66 -8.58 13.35
N PRO A 115 -9.91 -8.13 13.45
CA PRO A 115 -10.57 -7.41 12.36
C PRO A 115 -9.80 -6.16 11.91
N GLN A 116 -9.64 -6.00 10.60
CA GLN A 116 -9.16 -4.77 9.96
C GLN A 116 -10.39 -4.17 9.25
N LEU A 117 -10.94 -3.07 9.76
CA LEU A 117 -12.27 -2.58 9.34
C LEU A 117 -12.22 -1.23 8.64
N LEU A 118 -11.05 -0.61 8.58
CA LEU A 118 -10.87 0.71 8.00
C LEU A 118 -10.26 0.60 6.59
N ASP A 119 -9.78 1.70 6.03
CA ASP A 119 -9.41 1.79 4.63
C ASP A 119 -7.89 1.95 4.42
N ALA A 120 -7.49 1.83 3.16
CA ALA A 120 -6.24 2.38 2.64
C ALA A 120 -6.53 3.65 1.83
N ARG A 121 -5.80 4.74 2.08
CA ARG A 121 -5.94 6.02 1.38
C ARG A 121 -4.65 6.36 0.65
N VAL A 122 -4.74 6.48 -0.67
CA VAL A 122 -3.64 6.92 -1.53
C VAL A 122 -3.94 8.34 -2.00
N GLY A 123 -3.01 9.26 -1.74
CA GLY A 123 -3.11 10.66 -2.15
C GLY A 123 -2.96 10.87 -3.66
N ASN A 124 -2.73 12.12 -4.06
CA ASN A 124 -2.61 12.49 -5.47
C ASN A 124 -1.19 12.30 -6.00
N HIS A 125 -1.04 12.08 -7.31
CA HIS A 125 0.26 11.95 -7.98
C HIS A 125 1.17 10.85 -7.41
N VAL A 126 0.59 9.83 -6.79
CA VAL A 126 1.32 8.69 -6.24
C VAL A 126 1.64 7.69 -7.37
N GLU A 127 2.83 7.12 -7.34
CA GLU A 127 3.19 6.00 -8.21
C GLU A 127 3.55 4.77 -7.36
N ILE A 128 2.94 3.62 -7.68
CA ILE A 128 3.09 2.37 -6.95
C ILE A 128 3.53 1.27 -7.91
N GLY A 129 4.74 0.77 -7.70
CA GLY A 129 5.41 -0.24 -8.51
C GLY A 129 4.77 -1.62 -8.43
N ALA A 130 5.13 -2.48 -9.37
CA ALA A 130 4.52 -3.77 -9.58
C ALA A 130 4.62 -4.69 -8.36
N ASN A 131 3.55 -5.45 -8.12
CA ASN A 131 3.43 -6.43 -7.03
C ASN A 131 3.67 -5.85 -5.62
N THR A 132 3.47 -4.54 -5.44
CA THR A 132 3.46 -3.90 -4.13
C THR A 132 2.13 -4.16 -3.42
N CYS A 133 2.21 -4.40 -2.11
CA CYS A 133 1.06 -4.67 -1.25
C CYS A 133 0.91 -3.56 -0.20
N ILE A 134 -0.30 -3.02 -0.09
CA ILE A 134 -0.66 -2.01 0.91
C ILE A 134 -1.88 -2.49 1.69
N ASP A 135 -1.66 -2.82 2.96
CA ASP A 135 -2.72 -3.34 3.83
C ASP A 135 -3.62 -2.19 4.34
N ARG A 136 -4.91 -2.47 4.52
CA ARG A 136 -5.86 -1.51 5.13
C ARG A 136 -5.66 -1.35 6.63
N GLY A 137 -6.24 -0.29 7.18
CA GLY A 137 -6.22 -0.01 8.61
C GLY A 137 -7.16 -0.88 9.47
N SER A 138 -6.82 -1.02 10.75
CA SER A 138 -7.73 -1.47 11.83
C SER A 138 -8.25 -0.35 12.72
N TRP A 139 -7.38 0.49 13.28
CA TRP A 139 -7.75 1.57 14.21
C TRP A 139 -7.52 2.98 13.64
N ARG A 140 -6.63 3.10 12.65
CA ARG A 140 -6.50 4.24 11.74
C ARG A 140 -6.28 3.74 10.32
N ASP A 141 -6.62 4.55 9.33
CA ASP A 141 -6.34 4.22 7.93
C ASP A 141 -4.84 4.05 7.68
N THR A 142 -4.52 3.19 6.72
CA THR A 142 -3.20 3.21 6.07
C THR A 142 -3.20 4.35 5.07
N VAL A 143 -2.17 5.20 5.08
CA VAL A 143 -2.12 6.42 4.27
C VAL A 143 -0.82 6.50 3.49
N ILE A 144 -0.92 6.76 2.19
CA ILE A 144 0.20 7.16 1.32
C ILE A 144 0.00 8.62 0.91
N GLY A 145 0.88 9.51 1.36
CA GLY A 145 0.81 10.93 1.07
C GLY A 145 1.14 11.28 -0.38
N ASP A 146 0.63 12.44 -0.81
CA ASP A 146 0.77 12.97 -2.18
C ASP A 146 2.21 12.92 -2.71
N HIS A 147 2.33 12.72 -4.02
CA HIS A 147 3.60 12.72 -4.77
C HIS A 147 4.60 11.62 -4.39
N SER A 148 4.25 10.70 -3.49
CA SER A 148 5.14 9.60 -3.10
C SER A 148 5.34 8.58 -4.24
N LYS A 149 6.53 7.98 -4.27
CA LYS A 149 6.95 6.97 -5.25
C LYS A 149 7.35 5.70 -4.52
N ILE A 150 6.64 4.63 -4.81
CA ILE A 150 6.84 3.32 -4.21
C ILE A 150 7.23 2.39 -5.34
N ASP A 151 8.39 1.76 -5.23
CA ASP A 151 8.91 0.84 -6.24
C ASP A 151 8.24 -0.54 -6.13
N ASN A 152 8.75 -1.51 -6.88
CA ASN A 152 8.23 -2.86 -6.97
C ASN A 152 8.45 -3.66 -5.67
N LEU A 153 7.56 -4.61 -5.40
CA LEU A 153 7.67 -5.57 -4.30
C LEU A 153 7.82 -4.91 -2.92
N VAL A 154 7.21 -3.74 -2.72
CA VAL A 154 7.19 -3.07 -1.41
C VAL A 154 6.03 -3.64 -0.59
N GLN A 155 6.26 -3.85 0.71
CA GLN A 155 5.21 -4.16 1.67
C GLN A 155 4.94 -2.95 2.56
N VAL A 156 3.68 -2.51 2.60
CA VAL A 156 3.18 -1.50 3.55
C VAL A 156 2.16 -2.15 4.46
N GLY A 157 2.54 -2.36 5.72
CA GLY A 157 1.67 -2.97 6.73
C GLY A 157 0.45 -2.11 7.11
N HIS A 158 -0.45 -2.71 7.89
CA HIS A 158 -1.66 -2.04 8.35
C HIS A 158 -1.35 -0.80 9.21
N ASN A 159 -2.22 0.20 9.13
CA ASN A 159 -2.06 1.47 9.84
C ASN A 159 -0.72 2.15 9.53
N VAL A 160 -0.06 1.97 8.40
CA VAL A 160 1.14 2.77 8.11
C VAL A 160 0.72 4.17 7.67
N VAL A 161 1.40 5.23 8.10
CA VAL A 161 1.31 6.56 7.49
C VAL A 161 2.63 6.87 6.82
N VAL A 162 2.59 7.08 5.51
CA VAL A 162 3.67 7.64 4.71
C VAL A 162 3.33 9.08 4.40
N GLY A 163 4.23 10.01 4.72
CA GLY A 163 4.12 11.42 4.38
C GLY A 163 4.16 11.68 2.86
N LYS A 164 4.31 12.95 2.51
CA LYS A 164 4.34 13.41 1.11
C LYS A 164 5.73 13.30 0.51
N SER A 165 5.77 13.10 -0.80
CA SER A 165 7.02 13.12 -1.60
C SER A 165 8.08 12.15 -1.07
N CYS A 166 7.65 10.98 -0.58
CA CYS A 166 8.55 9.92 -0.14
C CYS A 166 8.98 9.03 -1.31
N MET A 167 10.15 8.42 -1.21
CA MET A 167 10.67 7.46 -2.18
C MET A 167 11.02 6.15 -1.48
N LEU A 168 10.30 5.07 -1.80
CA LEU A 168 10.52 3.74 -1.24
C LEU A 168 11.04 2.82 -2.35
N CYS A 169 12.33 2.52 -2.33
CA CYS A 169 12.94 1.64 -3.34
C CYS A 169 12.50 0.17 -3.20
N GLY A 170 12.82 -0.63 -4.20
CA GLY A 170 12.31 -2.01 -4.30
C GLY A 170 12.59 -2.86 -3.07
N GLN A 171 11.64 -3.75 -2.76
CA GLN A 171 11.70 -4.70 -1.64
C GLN A 171 11.78 -4.05 -0.24
N VAL A 172 11.44 -2.77 -0.10
CA VAL A 172 11.23 -2.15 1.21
C VAL A 172 10.08 -2.86 1.95
N GLY A 173 10.29 -3.15 3.24
CA GLY A 173 9.29 -3.75 4.11
C GLY A 173 8.99 -2.86 5.31
N ILE A 174 7.74 -2.40 5.44
CA ILE A 174 7.28 -1.56 6.55
C ILE A 174 6.26 -2.33 7.36
N ALA A 175 6.59 -2.62 8.62
CA ALA A 175 5.67 -3.28 9.54
C ALA A 175 4.52 -2.35 9.99
N GLY A 176 3.54 -2.93 10.70
CA GLY A 176 2.32 -2.23 11.06
C GLY A 176 2.52 -1.00 11.95
N SER A 177 1.60 -0.03 11.85
CA SER A 177 1.51 1.16 12.71
C SER A 177 2.73 2.09 12.70
N VAL A 178 3.57 2.02 11.67
CA VAL A 178 4.69 2.96 11.46
C VAL A 178 4.18 4.32 11.00
N THR A 179 4.88 5.39 11.39
CA THR A 179 4.65 6.76 10.91
C THR A 179 5.92 7.31 10.27
N ILE A 180 5.84 7.73 9.02
CA ILE A 180 6.95 8.26 8.22
C ILE A 180 6.59 9.69 7.81
N GLY A 181 7.47 10.64 8.11
CA GLY A 181 7.33 12.04 7.70
C GLY A 181 7.49 12.27 6.20
N ASP A 182 7.55 13.53 5.81
CA ASP A 182 7.65 13.95 4.41
C ASP A 182 9.10 13.85 3.89
N TYR A 183 9.25 13.71 2.57
CA TYR A 183 10.56 13.72 1.90
C TYR A 183 11.53 12.65 2.41
N VAL A 184 11.00 11.51 2.85
CA VAL A 184 11.78 10.37 3.32
C VAL A 184 12.19 9.49 2.13
N THR A 185 13.43 9.02 2.13
CA THR A 185 13.92 8.07 1.11
C THR A 185 14.41 6.80 1.76
N PHE A 186 13.84 5.66 1.38
CA PHE A 186 14.31 4.34 1.79
C PHE A 186 15.02 3.68 0.64
N GLY A 187 16.31 3.37 0.83
CA GLY A 187 17.06 2.54 -0.11
C GLY A 187 16.47 1.13 -0.22
N GLY A 188 16.88 0.40 -1.26
CA GLY A 188 16.35 -0.93 -1.54
C GLY A 188 16.49 -1.87 -0.35
N ARG A 189 15.47 -2.69 -0.11
CA ARG A 189 15.43 -3.67 1.00
C ARG A 189 15.59 -3.08 2.41
N VAL A 190 15.25 -1.81 2.61
CA VAL A 190 15.13 -1.27 3.98
C VAL A 190 13.96 -1.95 4.69
N ALA A 191 14.17 -2.30 5.96
CA ALA A 191 13.14 -2.84 6.84
C ALA A 191 12.83 -1.87 7.97
N VAL A 192 11.56 -1.73 8.35
CA VAL A 192 11.12 -0.89 9.47
C VAL A 192 10.28 -1.72 10.44
N ARG A 193 10.69 -1.75 11.71
CA ARG A 193 9.95 -2.40 12.80
C ARG A 193 8.62 -1.67 13.06
N ASP A 194 7.65 -2.42 13.55
CA ASP A 194 6.32 -1.91 13.90
C ASP A 194 6.38 -0.80 14.97
N HIS A 195 5.36 0.07 14.97
CA HIS A 195 5.20 1.14 15.96
C HIS A 195 6.38 2.13 16.07
N VAL A 196 7.14 2.30 15.00
CA VAL A 196 8.24 3.26 14.92
C VAL A 196 7.80 4.55 14.22
N SER A 197 8.34 5.69 14.67
CA SER A 197 8.21 6.99 14.01
C SER A 197 9.52 7.44 13.36
N ILE A 198 9.46 7.91 12.12
CA ILE A 198 10.60 8.43 11.34
C ILE A 198 10.26 9.86 10.91
N VAL A 199 11.06 10.83 11.35
CA VAL A 199 10.84 12.25 10.98
C VAL A 199 11.10 12.51 9.50
N SER A 200 10.60 13.65 9.02
CA SER A 200 10.79 14.10 7.64
C SER A 200 12.27 14.24 7.26
N LYS A 201 12.57 14.14 5.96
CA LYS A 201 13.91 14.34 5.38
C LYS A 201 14.97 13.34 5.89
N VAL A 202 14.54 12.13 6.24
CA VAL A 202 15.43 10.99 6.54
C VAL A 202 15.75 10.23 5.25
N ARG A 203 17.02 9.83 5.08
CA ARG A 203 17.44 8.93 4.00
C ARG A 203 18.10 7.69 4.60
N LEU A 204 17.55 6.52 4.34
CA LEU A 204 18.09 5.24 4.79
C LEU A 204 18.88 4.58 3.67
N ALA A 205 20.12 4.21 3.94
CA ALA A 205 20.92 3.39 3.05
C ALA A 205 20.24 2.03 2.81
N ALA A 206 20.45 1.43 1.63
CA ALA A 206 19.91 0.13 1.29
C ALA A 206 20.23 -0.92 2.38
N THR A 207 19.33 -1.88 2.58
CA THR A 207 19.46 -2.98 3.56
C THR A 207 19.53 -2.55 5.04
N SER A 208 19.22 -1.29 5.35
CA SER A 208 19.16 -0.81 6.75
C SER A 208 17.90 -1.31 7.45
N CYS A 209 17.96 -1.47 8.78
CA CYS A 209 16.84 -1.92 9.61
C CYS A 209 16.56 -0.91 10.72
N VAL A 210 15.41 -0.24 10.66
CA VAL A 210 14.98 0.72 11.68
C VAL A 210 14.29 -0.03 12.81
N THR A 211 14.89 0.00 14.00
CA THR A 211 14.38 -0.70 15.19
C THR A 211 13.79 0.23 16.24
N LYS A 212 14.02 1.54 16.12
CA LYS A 212 13.56 2.59 17.05
C LYS A 212 13.30 3.88 16.30
N ASP A 213 12.63 4.83 16.96
CA ASP A 213 12.33 6.13 16.38
C ASP A 213 13.58 6.85 15.86
N ILE A 214 13.44 7.45 14.68
CA ILE A 214 14.40 8.39 14.12
C ILE A 214 13.82 9.79 14.32
N LYS A 215 14.42 10.54 15.23
CA LYS A 215 13.92 11.86 15.69
C LYS A 215 14.57 13.04 14.98
N GLU A 216 15.67 12.81 14.29
CA GLU A 216 16.43 13.86 13.59
C GLU A 216 16.50 13.56 12.10
N PRO A 217 16.36 14.58 11.23
CA PRO A 217 16.63 14.43 9.80
C PRO A 217 18.08 14.02 9.52
N GLY A 218 18.30 13.36 8.39
CA GLY A 218 19.65 13.05 7.93
C GLY A 218 19.79 11.66 7.31
N ASP A 219 21.04 11.26 7.14
CA ASP A 219 21.41 9.98 6.55
C ASP A 219 21.61 8.92 7.62
N TYR A 220 21.00 7.75 7.44
CA TYR A 220 21.06 6.62 8.36
C TYR A 220 21.45 5.34 7.62
N GLY A 221 22.10 4.42 8.33
CA GLY A 221 22.52 3.14 7.77
C GLY A 221 22.70 2.04 8.81
N GLY A 222 22.64 0.80 8.35
CA GLY A 222 22.97 -0.39 9.14
C GLY A 222 21.80 -1.08 9.83
N PHE A 223 22.12 -2.10 10.62
CA PHE A 223 21.20 -2.83 11.48
C PHE A 223 21.83 -2.95 12.88
N PRO A 224 21.28 -2.23 13.90
CA PRO A 224 20.20 -1.26 13.79
C PRO A 224 20.63 0.00 13.02
N ALA A 225 19.66 0.70 12.43
CA ALA A 225 19.92 1.95 11.73
C ALA A 225 20.41 3.02 12.71
N VAL A 226 21.56 3.61 12.40
CA VAL A 226 22.21 4.71 13.14
C VAL A 226 22.64 5.80 12.16
N PRO A 227 23.00 7.02 12.62
CA PRO A 227 23.52 8.04 11.72
C PRO A 227 24.66 7.51 10.86
N ILE A 228 24.66 7.85 9.56
CA ILE A 228 25.49 7.19 8.54
C ILE A 228 26.99 7.23 8.86
N HIS A 229 27.45 8.28 9.53
CA HIS A 229 28.86 8.46 9.90
C HIS A 229 29.26 7.50 11.02
N GLU A 230 28.37 7.22 11.98
CA GLU A 230 28.58 6.22 13.01
C GLU A 230 28.60 4.83 12.40
N TRP A 231 27.65 4.52 11.51
CA TRP A 231 27.60 3.23 10.82
C TRP A 231 28.87 2.97 10.01
N ARG A 232 29.34 3.93 9.22
CA ARG A 232 30.59 3.82 8.44
C ARG A 232 31.79 3.56 9.36
N ARG A 233 31.86 4.23 10.52
CA ARG A 233 32.93 4.01 11.50
C ARG A 233 32.87 2.60 12.08
N GLN A 234 31.68 2.11 12.44
CA GLN A 234 31.49 0.75 12.96
C GLN A 234 31.94 -0.31 11.95
N VAL A 235 31.54 -0.18 10.68
CA VAL A 235 31.94 -1.10 9.60
C VAL A 235 33.46 -1.09 9.38
N ALA A 236 34.08 0.10 9.36
CA ALA A 236 35.52 0.22 9.22
C ALA A 236 36.28 -0.45 10.38
N SER A 237 35.84 -0.23 11.62
CA SER A 237 36.43 -0.84 12.82
C SER A 237 36.31 -2.36 12.81
N GLN A 238 35.14 -2.91 12.45
CA GLN A 238 34.93 -4.36 12.32
C GLN A 238 35.83 -4.97 11.25
N SER A 239 35.94 -4.30 10.09
CA SER A 239 36.78 -4.74 8.97
C SER A 239 38.28 -4.73 9.31
N TRP A 240 38.70 -3.86 10.22
CA TRP A 240 40.08 -3.82 10.69
C TRP A 240 40.35 -4.90 11.74
N ALA A 241 39.41 -5.12 12.67
CA ALA A 241 39.51 -6.17 13.68
C ALA A 241 39.55 -7.57 13.05
N SER A 242 38.77 -7.82 11.99
CA SER A 242 38.75 -9.11 11.29
C SER A 242 40.05 -9.43 10.53
N LYS A 243 40.86 -8.42 10.20
CA LYS A 243 42.18 -8.60 9.56
C LYS A 243 43.30 -8.93 10.55
N LYS A 244 43.05 -8.79 11.86
CA LYS A 244 44.03 -9.04 12.93
C LYS A 244 43.89 -10.42 13.56
N ASN A 245 42.83 -11.15 13.24
CA ASN A 245 42.62 -12.56 13.59
C ASN A 245 42.91 -13.43 12.36
#